data_AF-A0AAE4JY09-F1
#
_entry.id   AF-A0AAE4JY09-F1
#
_cell.length_a   1.000
_cell.length_b   1.000
_cell.length_c   1.000
_cell.angle_alpha   90.00
_cell.angle_beta   90.00
_cell.angle_gamma   90.00
#
_symmetry.space_group_name_H-M   'P 1'
#
loop_
_entity.id
_entity.type
_entity.pdbx_description
1 polymer ?
#
loop_
_entity_poly.entity_id
_entity_poly.type
_entity_poly.pdbx_seq_one_letter_code
_entity_poly.pdbx_strand_id
1 'polypeptide(L)'
;MINMEKSSKPLYESDFSLWAETMADLLDQGRFTDLDIENLVEEVRDLSKRERDRLLSSLRLIVHHLLKWDYQPQRGSRSWQLTIQRERNNIRFYLKDSPSLKRYLTDEWVMEVYDNARLDALKETNLDFPKDCPYGIATALERPIELG
;
A
#
# COMPACT_ATOMS: atom_id res chain seq x y z
N MET A 1 2.89 -39.41 30.30
CA MET A 1 2.00 -38.68 29.37
C MET A 1 2.38 -37.22 29.46
N ILE A 2 3.07 -36.68 28.44
CA ILE A 2 3.51 -35.29 28.43
C ILE A 2 2.31 -34.45 27.97
N ASN A 3 1.87 -33.53 28.83
CA ASN A 3 0.81 -32.59 28.54
C ASN A 3 1.39 -31.57 27.53
N MET A 4 1.08 -31.74 26.24
CA MET A 4 1.37 -30.73 25.22
C MET A 4 0.31 -29.64 25.34
N GLU A 5 0.52 -28.70 26.26
CA GLU A 5 -0.06 -27.38 26.10
C GLU A 5 0.52 -26.80 24.80
N LYS A 6 -0.30 -26.83 23.74
CA LYS A 6 0.01 -26.24 22.44
C LYS A 6 0.13 -24.73 22.63
N SER A 7 1.34 -24.27 22.93
CA SER A 7 1.70 -22.88 22.72
C SER A 7 1.60 -22.62 21.21
N SER A 8 0.66 -21.78 20.79
CA SER A 8 0.48 -21.40 19.38
C SER A 8 1.56 -20.41 18.90
N LYS A 9 2.13 -19.63 19.84
CA LYS A 9 3.24 -18.70 19.59
C LYS A 9 4.44 -19.30 18.82
N PRO A 10 4.99 -20.48 19.19
CA PRO A 10 6.07 -21.08 18.42
C PRO A 10 5.67 -21.43 16.98
N LEU A 11 4.41 -21.80 16.70
CA LEU A 11 4.00 -22.11 15.32
C LEU A 11 3.81 -20.85 14.48
N TYR A 12 3.21 -19.80 15.05
CA TYR A 12 3.09 -18.49 14.39
C TYR A 12 4.44 -17.93 13.94
N GLU A 13 5.46 -18.01 14.81
CA GLU A 13 6.80 -17.47 14.53
C GLU A 13 7.65 -18.38 13.63
N SER A 14 7.48 -19.71 13.69
CA SER A 14 8.33 -20.68 12.98
C SER A 14 7.76 -21.16 11.65
N ASP A 15 6.43 -21.22 11.50
CA ASP A 15 5.74 -21.61 10.27
C ASP A 15 4.37 -20.92 10.19
N PHE A 16 4.41 -19.65 9.79
CA PHE A 16 3.22 -18.81 9.63
C PHE A 16 2.17 -19.42 8.70
N SER A 17 2.60 -20.11 7.62
CA SER A 17 1.68 -20.70 6.65
C SER A 17 0.86 -21.82 7.30
N LEU A 18 1.53 -22.74 7.99
CA LEU A 18 0.87 -23.82 8.71
C LEU A 18 0.01 -23.29 9.86
N TRP A 19 0.47 -22.25 10.56
CA TRP A 19 -0.34 -21.56 11.57
C TRP A 19 -1.64 -21.02 10.97
N ALA A 20 -1.57 -20.30 9.85
CA ALA A 20 -2.73 -19.67 9.21
C ALA A 20 -3.74 -20.72 8.72
N GLU A 21 -3.28 -21.80 8.09
CA GLU A 21 -4.12 -22.93 7.69
C GLU A 21 -4.79 -23.59 8.91
N THR A 22 -4.03 -23.82 9.99
CA THR A 22 -4.57 -24.39 11.22
C THR A 22 -5.66 -23.50 11.84
N MET A 23 -5.45 -22.18 11.87
CA MET A 23 -6.47 -21.25 12.40
C MET A 23 -7.74 -21.24 11.54
N ALA A 24 -7.61 -21.33 10.22
CA ALA A 24 -8.74 -21.43 9.30
C ALA A 24 -9.54 -22.72 9.53
N ASP A 25 -8.85 -23.86 9.66
CA ASP A 25 -9.49 -25.15 9.94
C ASP A 25 -10.22 -25.16 11.29
N LEU A 26 -9.62 -24.57 12.33
CA LEU A 26 -10.24 -24.46 13.65
C LEU A 26 -11.49 -23.55 13.61
N LEU A 27 -11.45 -22.45 12.84
CA LEU A 27 -12.60 -21.58 12.61
C LEU A 27 -13.73 -22.33 11.90
N ASP A 28 -13.42 -23.07 10.83
CA ASP A 28 -14.40 -23.84 10.04
C ASP A 28 -15.07 -24.95 10.88
N GLN A 29 -14.28 -25.58 11.76
CA GLN A 29 -14.78 -26.62 12.69
C GLN A 29 -15.52 -26.05 13.93
N GLY A 30 -15.58 -24.72 14.09
CA GLY A 30 -16.20 -24.08 15.26
C GLY A 30 -15.43 -24.29 16.57
N ARG A 31 -14.14 -24.62 16.50
CA ARG A 31 -13.27 -24.93 17.65
C ARG A 31 -12.66 -23.65 18.25
N PHE A 32 -13.52 -22.71 18.67
CA PHE A 32 -13.09 -21.37 19.08
C PHE A 32 -12.17 -21.36 20.31
N THR A 33 -12.22 -22.37 21.18
CA THR A 33 -11.35 -22.48 22.36
C THR A 33 -9.89 -22.80 22.02
N ASP A 34 -9.64 -23.32 20.82
CA ASP A 34 -8.31 -23.70 20.36
C ASP A 34 -7.63 -22.60 19.52
N LEU A 35 -8.33 -21.48 19.29
CA LEU A 35 -7.83 -20.39 18.46
C LEU A 35 -6.76 -19.57 19.17
N ASP A 36 -5.75 -19.20 18.41
CA ASP A 36 -4.76 -18.20 18.79
C ASP A 36 -5.31 -16.78 18.60
N ILE A 37 -6.19 -16.36 19.52
CA ILE A 37 -6.91 -15.09 19.41
C ILE A 37 -5.98 -13.87 19.40
N GLU A 38 -4.85 -13.92 20.12
CA GLU A 38 -3.89 -12.82 20.20
C GLU A 38 -3.30 -12.52 18.80
N ASN A 39 -2.74 -13.54 18.16
CA ASN A 39 -2.14 -13.39 16.82
C ASN A 39 -3.20 -13.19 15.72
N LEU A 40 -4.40 -13.79 15.85
CA LEU A 40 -5.50 -13.54 14.91
C LEU A 40 -5.96 -12.08 14.92
N VAL A 41 -6.07 -11.46 16.09
CA VAL A 41 -6.44 -10.04 16.21
C VAL A 41 -5.38 -9.14 15.58
N GLU A 42 -4.10 -9.47 15.77
CA GLU A 42 -3.00 -8.76 15.10
C GLU A 42 -3.12 -8.88 13.58
N GLU A 43 -3.29 -10.09 13.05
CA GLU A 43 -3.40 -10.30 11.60
C GLU A 43 -4.61 -9.58 10.99
N VAL A 44 -5.75 -9.55 11.67
CA VAL A 44 -6.92 -8.81 11.20
C VAL A 44 -6.65 -7.29 11.16
N ARG A 45 -5.95 -6.75 12.16
CA ARG A 45 -5.53 -5.34 12.16
C ARG A 45 -4.55 -5.05 11.04
N ASP A 46 -3.61 -5.96 10.82
CA ASP A 46 -2.61 -5.84 9.77
C ASP A 46 -3.19 -5.98 8.37
N LEU A 47 -4.26 -6.75 8.16
CA LEU A 47 -4.99 -6.77 6.89
C LEU A 47 -5.45 -5.36 6.49
N SER A 48 -6.12 -4.63 7.40
CA SER A 48 -6.56 -3.27 7.11
C SER A 48 -5.39 -2.31 6.84
N LYS A 49 -4.27 -2.51 7.54
CA LYS A 49 -3.05 -1.72 7.36
C LYS A 49 -2.41 -1.98 5.99
N ARG A 50 -2.27 -3.24 5.60
CA ARG A 50 -1.73 -3.66 4.30
C ARG A 50 -2.53 -3.10 3.13
N GLU A 51 -3.86 -3.11 3.21
CA GLU A 51 -4.73 -2.51 2.17
C GLU A 51 -4.52 -0.99 2.03
N ARG A 52 -4.45 -0.27 3.16
CA ARG A 52 -4.10 1.16 3.16
C ARG A 52 -2.72 1.39 2.55
N ASP A 53 -1.72 0.63 2.97
CA ASP A 53 -0.33 0.85 2.56
C ASP A 53 -0.14 0.55 1.05
N ARG A 54 -0.88 -0.42 0.49
CA ARG A 54 -0.95 -0.67 -0.97
C ARG A 54 -1.50 0.55 -1.73
N LEU A 55 -2.63 1.11 -1.27
CA LEU A 55 -3.21 2.33 -1.86
C LEU A 55 -2.23 3.51 -1.81
N LEU A 56 -1.62 3.76 -0.65
CA LEU A 56 -0.66 4.85 -0.47
C LEU A 56 0.62 4.65 -1.30
N SER A 57 1.04 3.40 -1.51
CA SER A 57 2.17 3.08 -2.38
C SER A 57 1.89 3.42 -3.84
N SER A 58 0.68 3.12 -4.35
CA SER A 58 0.26 3.56 -5.69
C SER A 58 0.23 5.09 -5.78
N LEU A 59 -0.28 5.78 -4.75
CA LEU A 59 -0.32 7.24 -4.72
C LEU A 59 1.09 7.85 -4.73
N ARG A 60 2.01 7.33 -3.91
CA ARG A 60 3.44 7.72 -3.88
C ARG A 60 4.07 7.60 -5.27
N LEU A 61 3.84 6.48 -5.96
CA LEU A 61 4.46 6.23 -7.26
C LEU A 61 3.90 7.17 -8.35
N ILE A 62 2.61 7.50 -8.29
CA ILE A 62 2.02 8.55 -9.15
C ILE A 62 2.72 9.88 -8.90
N VAL A 63 2.80 10.32 -7.64
CA VAL A 63 3.42 11.60 -7.26
C VAL A 63 4.89 11.64 -7.67
N HIS A 64 5.64 10.56 -7.48
CA HIS A 64 7.02 10.41 -7.92
C HIS A 64 7.17 10.63 -9.44
N HIS A 65 6.31 10.01 -10.24
CA HIS A 65 6.36 10.18 -11.69
C HIS A 65 5.86 11.55 -12.15
N LEU A 66 4.90 12.16 -11.46
CA LEU A 66 4.48 13.54 -11.72
C LEU A 66 5.63 14.53 -11.47
N LEU A 67 6.39 14.36 -10.39
CA LEU A 67 7.60 15.16 -10.13
C LEU A 67 8.58 15.04 -11.30
N LYS A 68 8.91 13.82 -11.71
CA LYS A 68 9.81 13.60 -12.83
C LYS A 68 9.27 14.17 -14.14
N TRP A 69 7.96 14.10 -14.34
CA TRP A 69 7.30 14.67 -15.51
C TRP A 69 7.48 16.19 -15.58
N ASP A 70 7.23 16.90 -14.48
CA ASP A 70 7.27 18.36 -14.44
C ASP A 70 8.69 18.94 -14.42
N TYR A 71 9.62 18.23 -13.78
CA TYR A 71 10.99 18.71 -13.58
C TYR A 71 11.99 18.09 -14.56
N GLN A 72 11.58 17.11 -15.37
CA GLN A 72 12.35 16.56 -16.48
C GLN A 72 11.49 16.40 -17.75
N PRO A 73 10.88 17.48 -18.27
CA PRO A 73 9.97 17.41 -19.42
C PRO A 73 10.62 16.77 -20.66
N GLN A 74 11.92 16.98 -20.87
CA GLN A 74 12.70 16.38 -21.95
C GLN A 74 12.91 14.86 -21.81
N ARG A 75 12.61 14.28 -20.64
CA ARG A 75 12.69 12.84 -20.37
C ARG A 75 11.31 12.21 -20.15
N GLY A 76 10.24 12.99 -20.29
CA GLY A 76 8.88 12.48 -20.32
C GLY A 76 8.79 11.34 -21.33
N SER A 77 8.38 10.16 -20.84
CA SER A 77 8.38 8.95 -21.65
C SER A 77 7.04 8.24 -21.55
N ARG A 78 6.71 7.48 -22.60
CA ARG A 78 5.55 6.59 -22.60
C ARG A 78 5.55 5.64 -21.39
N SER A 79 6.73 5.20 -20.96
CA SER A 79 6.85 4.34 -19.77
C SER A 79 6.35 5.04 -18.51
N TRP A 80 6.72 6.29 -18.26
CA TRP A 80 6.26 7.03 -17.08
C TRP A 80 4.76 7.29 -17.11
N GLN A 81 4.23 7.67 -18.28
CA GLN A 81 2.79 7.82 -18.50
C GLN A 81 2.03 6.51 -18.20
N LEU A 82 2.53 5.38 -18.71
CA LEU A 82 1.93 4.07 -18.48
C LEU A 82 1.98 3.68 -17.00
N THR A 83 3.06 3.99 -16.28
CA THR A 83 3.12 3.75 -14.83
C THR A 83 2.08 4.57 -14.08
N ILE A 84 1.95 5.87 -14.37
CA ILE A 84 0.93 6.72 -13.75
C ILE A 84 -0.47 6.14 -14.00
N GLN A 85 -0.77 5.76 -15.24
CA GLN A 85 -2.08 5.21 -15.58
C GLN A 85 -2.33 3.85 -14.92
N ARG A 86 -1.31 2.99 -14.83
CA ARG A 86 -1.38 1.71 -14.12
C ARG A 86 -1.75 1.92 -12.66
N GLU A 87 -1.05 2.82 -11.97
CA GLU A 87 -1.30 3.07 -10.54
C GLU A 87 -2.66 3.72 -10.29
N ARG A 88 -3.14 4.61 -11.18
CA ARG A 88 -4.51 5.12 -11.12
C ARG A 88 -5.54 4.00 -11.26
N ASN A 89 -5.28 3.04 -12.14
CA ASN A 89 -6.16 1.86 -12.27
C ASN A 89 -6.08 0.96 -11.03
N ASN A 90 -4.89 0.73 -10.46
CA ASN A 90 -4.73 0.00 -9.20
C ASN A 90 -5.57 0.62 -8.08
N ILE A 91 -5.48 1.94 -7.90
CA ILE A 91 -6.32 2.67 -6.93
C ILE A 91 -7.80 2.41 -7.19
N ARG A 92 -8.27 2.51 -8.44
CA ARG A 92 -9.67 2.21 -8.79
C ARG A 92 -10.07 0.77 -8.43
N PHE A 93 -9.19 -0.21 -8.63
CA PHE A 93 -9.44 -1.60 -8.24
C PHE A 93 -9.49 -1.77 -6.71
N TYR A 94 -8.53 -1.20 -5.98
CA TYR A 94 -8.53 -1.25 -4.52
C TYR A 94 -9.78 -0.63 -3.90
N LEU A 95 -10.27 0.48 -4.47
CA LEU A 95 -11.52 1.10 -4.03
C LEU A 95 -12.77 0.28 -4.37
N LYS A 96 -12.73 -0.53 -5.42
CA LYS A 96 -13.83 -1.42 -5.79
C LYS A 96 -13.97 -2.53 -4.76
N ASP A 97 -12.85 -3.12 -4.33
CA ASP A 97 -12.83 -4.21 -3.37
C ASP A 97 -12.99 -3.70 -1.93
N SER A 98 -12.44 -2.52 -1.64
CA SER A 98 -12.48 -1.88 -0.31
C SER A 98 -12.88 -0.40 -0.39
N PRO A 99 -14.18 -0.07 -0.53
CA PRO A 99 -14.66 1.32 -0.64
C PRO A 99 -14.26 2.22 0.54
N SER A 100 -14.03 1.64 1.72
CA SER A 100 -13.63 2.36 2.92
C SER A 100 -12.24 3.02 2.79
N LEU A 101 -11.41 2.59 1.84
CA LEU A 101 -10.11 3.17 1.54
C LEU A 101 -10.19 4.60 0.97
N LYS A 102 -11.35 5.03 0.46
CA LYS A 102 -11.56 6.41 -0.03
C LYS A 102 -11.17 7.48 0.99
N ARG A 103 -11.25 7.19 2.30
CA ARG A 103 -10.86 8.09 3.39
C ARG A 103 -9.37 8.48 3.37
N TYR A 104 -8.54 7.75 2.64
CA TYR A 104 -7.09 8.00 2.51
C TYR A 104 -6.74 8.76 1.21
N LEU A 105 -7.72 9.07 0.36
CA LEU A 105 -7.52 9.86 -0.85
C LEU A 105 -7.83 11.33 -0.58
N THR A 106 -6.98 11.94 0.23
CA THR A 106 -7.06 13.36 0.61
C THR A 106 -5.74 14.07 0.34
N ASP A 107 -5.76 15.40 0.30
CA ASP A 107 -4.53 16.20 0.09
C ASP A 107 -3.52 15.98 1.22
N GLU A 108 -3.99 15.74 2.46
CA GLU A 108 -3.12 15.41 3.59
C GLU A 108 -2.31 14.14 3.34
N TRP A 109 -2.95 13.09 2.81
CA TRP A 109 -2.24 11.85 2.47
C TRP A 109 -1.34 12.00 1.25
N VAL A 110 -1.67 12.88 0.31
CA VAL A 110 -0.76 13.22 -0.80
C VAL A 110 0.51 13.87 -0.26
N MET A 111 0.38 14.79 0.71
CA MET A 111 1.54 15.40 1.39
C MET A 111 2.36 14.35 2.15
N GLU A 112 1.71 13.44 2.88
CA GLU A 112 2.40 12.37 3.61
C GLU A 112 3.23 11.47 2.68
N VAL A 113 2.68 11.08 1.52
CA VAL A 113 3.44 10.26 0.56
C VAL A 113 4.45 11.07 -0.26
N TYR A 114 4.27 12.38 -0.35
CA TYR A 114 5.14 13.27 -1.12
C TYR A 114 6.58 13.24 -0.62
N ASP A 115 6.81 13.26 0.69
CA ASP A 115 8.17 13.24 1.25
C ASP A 115 8.98 12.04 0.74
N ASN A 116 8.34 10.87 0.73
CA ASN A 116 8.95 9.66 0.21
C ASN A 116 9.10 9.70 -1.33
N ALA A 117 8.07 10.15 -2.06
CA ALA A 117 8.12 10.29 -3.52
C ALA A 117 9.21 11.26 -3.97
N ARG A 118 9.40 12.37 -3.24
CA ARG A 118 10.45 13.37 -3.45
C ARG A 118 11.83 12.77 -3.22
N LEU A 119 12.01 12.00 -2.15
CA LEU A 119 13.28 11.30 -1.89
C LEU A 119 13.59 10.26 -2.98
N ASP A 120 12.59 9.53 -3.47
CA ASP A 120 12.77 8.59 -4.57
C ASP A 120 13.16 9.31 -5.86
N ALA A 121 12.47 10.40 -6.18
CA ALA A 121 12.76 11.20 -7.37
C ALA A 121 14.15 11.83 -7.28
N LEU A 122 14.56 12.35 -6.12
CA LEU A 122 15.91 12.85 -5.86
C LEU A 122 16.95 11.76 -6.12
N LYS A 123 16.76 10.55 -5.57
CA LYS A 123 17.69 9.43 -5.75
C LYS A 123 17.85 9.01 -7.21
N GLU A 124 16.78 9.03 -7.99
CA GLU A 124 16.83 8.62 -9.40
C GLU A 124 17.38 9.70 -10.34
N THR A 125 17.21 10.97 -9.98
CA THR A 125 17.43 12.09 -10.91
C THR A 125 18.58 13.00 -10.51
N ASN A 126 19.00 12.97 -9.24
CA ASN A 126 19.88 13.96 -8.61
C ASN A 126 19.38 15.42 -8.72
N LEU A 127 18.07 15.62 -8.89
CA LEU A 127 17.43 16.95 -8.90
C LEU A 127 16.83 17.27 -7.54
N ASP A 128 16.85 18.56 -7.19
CA ASP A 128 16.08 19.04 -6.05
C ASP A 128 14.64 19.35 -6.48
N PHE A 129 13.70 19.08 -5.58
CA PHE A 129 12.27 19.27 -5.77
C PHE A 129 11.73 20.14 -4.63
N PRO A 130 10.59 20.83 -4.82
CA PRO A 130 10.00 21.70 -3.79
C PRO A 130 9.86 21.01 -2.44
N LYS A 131 10.00 21.75 -1.35
CA LYS A 131 9.74 21.19 -0.01
C LYS A 131 8.27 20.91 0.22
N ASP A 132 7.41 21.79 -0.27
CA ASP A 132 5.96 21.63 -0.19
C ASP A 132 5.45 20.87 -1.42
N CYS A 133 4.48 19.97 -1.23
CA CYS A 133 3.91 19.20 -2.32
C CYS A 133 3.15 20.12 -3.30
N PRO A 134 3.48 20.13 -4.60
CA PRO A 134 2.77 20.94 -5.59
C PRO A 134 1.48 20.28 -6.10
N TYR A 135 1.13 19.09 -5.59
CA TYR A 135 0.01 18.29 -6.09
C TYR A 135 -1.03 18.05 -5.00
N GLY A 136 -2.29 18.27 -5.33
CA GLY A 136 -3.43 17.72 -4.59
C GLY A 136 -3.87 16.37 -5.15
N ILE A 137 -4.80 15.72 -4.46
CA ILE A 137 -5.33 14.40 -4.82
C ILE A 137 -6.00 14.41 -6.19
N ALA A 138 -6.73 15.46 -6.52
CA ALA A 138 -7.37 15.61 -7.83
C ALA A 138 -6.33 15.59 -8.97
N THR A 139 -5.22 16.31 -8.80
CA THR A 139 -4.11 16.31 -9.77
C THR A 139 -3.47 14.93 -9.87
N ALA A 140 -3.19 14.28 -8.73
CA ALA A 140 -2.62 12.93 -8.72
C ALA A 140 -3.49 11.94 -9.51
N LEU A 141 -4.80 11.96 -9.30
CA LEU A 141 -5.72 10.98 -9.89
C LEU A 141 -6.15 11.30 -11.33
N GLU A 142 -6.30 12.57 -11.69
CA GLU A 142 -7.02 12.95 -12.91
C GLU A 142 -6.20 13.78 -13.91
N ARG A 143 -5.04 14.33 -13.53
CA ARG A 143 -4.23 15.15 -14.45
C ARG A 143 -3.92 14.37 -15.74
N PRO A 144 -4.30 14.87 -16.93
CA PRO A 144 -3.88 14.26 -18.19
C PRO A 144 -2.36 14.30 -18.35
N ILE A 145 -1.80 13.22 -18.87
CA ILE A 145 -0.38 13.10 -19.18
C ILE A 145 -0.28 12.91 -20.68
N GLU A 146 0.14 13.93 -21.41
CA GLU A 146 0.21 13.94 -22.87
C GLU A 146 1.66 13.91 -23.31
N LEU A 147 2.00 12.96 -24.20
CA LEU A 147 3.27 13.00 -24.92
C LEU A 147 3.12 14.05 -26.01
N GLY A 148 3.95 15.10 -25.95
CA GLY A 148 4.02 16.12 -27.00
C GLY A 148 4.54 15.60 -28.33
#